data_AF-A0A971KJ24-F1
#
_entry.id   AF-A0A971KJ24-F1
#
_cell.length_a   1.000
_cell.length_b   1.000
_cell.length_c   1.000
_cell.angle_alpha   90.00
_cell.angle_beta   90.00
_cell.angle_gamma   90.00
#
_symmetry.space_group_name_H-M   'P 1'
#
loop_
_entity.id
_entity.type
_entity.pdbx_description
1 polymer ?
#
loop_
_entity_poly.entity_id
_entity_poly.type
_entity_poly.pdbx_seq_one_letter_code
_entity_poly.pdbx_strand_id
1 'polypeptide(L)'
;MNTIAFALTGGDSLYTLSSGTALSGFVSFDLGPFYEKCLAFTESALNTHEYDETDALLIKDLLRGCHPFVTASYNSIFDKIVLDCVIDIICQMKNTGLEALWAENISASDSLGTMIFSRISEYKSCHAINQWVNLQRMQNYAKSKAAYVFPMRNTSLSDCRLRAIYFDLAFARAAKKSGAGPSIFQTAGISSPALLPASAMLMSHVTATLDPIVSALTEETSETLPQFKGGCYDEQISGMLCESLSKLPLPDSLEMVSMAEKLRRFPPRAYCVSTLKQMVDLEIEELLVNEMMLWPSEETGRLEVLSIEPIVEDVPLEEEIPLEAPAPAAEKKRKKAETAPEEKSPPKKAPAATKKAKPPKEKEQEDKKSQAKAPKKAKEKDETSAKASKPDVGENMKAPPAEEEGPPISEVKSADDKGLAEAGEEKQPSPPSENTSEVPLPSDIVSPNVPSAEPAAKTVPDSIEERMRLLQDLAAEKNSPIPNAYKNQDIDILCQSVHTALKAALRTERNLQEVEVWAKHLFRIRGGMMAKRFSKDYLLRFLSATVMLYKLDSFLTEN
;
A
#
# COMPACT_ATOMS: atom_id res chain seq x y z
N MET A 1 11.20 -8.05 -13.41
CA MET A 1 10.60 -6.75 -13.01
C MET A 1 9.10 -6.95 -12.96
N ASN A 2 8.45 -6.50 -11.88
CA ASN A 2 7.04 -6.79 -11.67
C ASN A 2 6.18 -5.59 -12.11
N THR A 3 5.19 -5.89 -12.95
CA THR A 3 4.29 -4.88 -13.52
C THR A 3 3.08 -4.70 -12.63
N ILE A 4 2.86 -3.47 -12.15
CA ILE A 4 1.60 -3.07 -11.52
C ILE A 4 0.68 -2.56 -12.63
N ALA A 5 -0.58 -3.00 -12.59
CA ALA A 5 -1.61 -2.54 -13.51
C ALA A 5 -2.71 -1.79 -12.76
N PHE A 6 -3.02 -0.56 -13.19
CA PHE A 6 -3.91 0.32 -12.45
C PHE A 6 -4.89 1.07 -13.36
N ALA A 7 -6.09 1.32 -12.87
CA ALA A 7 -7.06 2.22 -13.47
C ALA A 7 -7.28 3.43 -12.56
N LEU A 8 -7.52 4.60 -13.15
CA LEU A 8 -7.91 5.77 -12.39
C LEU A 8 -9.39 5.68 -12.01
N THR A 9 -9.74 6.12 -10.81
CA THR A 9 -11.14 6.25 -10.40
C THR A 9 -11.87 7.21 -11.35
N GLY A 10 -12.83 6.71 -12.13
CA GLY A 10 -13.55 7.48 -13.15
C GLY A 10 -12.78 7.70 -14.46
N GLY A 11 -11.83 6.81 -14.82
CA GLY A 11 -11.15 6.83 -16.11
C GLY A 11 -11.18 5.48 -16.84
N ASP A 12 -11.49 5.51 -18.14
CA ASP A 12 -11.85 4.32 -18.93
C ASP A 12 -10.67 3.45 -19.40
N SER A 13 -9.45 3.73 -18.93
CA SER A 13 -8.22 3.09 -19.39
C SER A 13 -7.47 2.36 -18.27
N LEU A 14 -6.94 1.18 -18.62
CA LEU A 14 -5.99 0.42 -17.79
C LEU A 14 -4.57 0.78 -18.18
N TYR A 15 -3.79 1.21 -17.20
CA TYR A 15 -2.39 1.60 -17.32
C TYR A 15 -1.49 0.54 -16.68
N THR A 16 -0.21 0.52 -17.04
CA THR A 16 0.79 -0.37 -16.44
C THR A 16 2.08 0.39 -16.13
N LEU A 17 2.78 -0.02 -15.08
CA LEU A 17 4.12 0.48 -14.74
C LEU A 17 5.00 -0.62 -14.15
N SER A 18 6.32 -0.49 -14.32
CA SER A 18 7.31 -1.35 -13.64
C SER A 18 7.50 -0.84 -12.22
N SER A 19 7.11 -1.64 -11.23
CA SER A 19 7.21 -1.29 -9.81
C SER A 19 8.64 -0.96 -9.43
N GLY A 20 8.81 0.09 -8.62
CA GLY A 20 10.11 0.60 -8.19
C GLY A 20 10.85 1.40 -9.26
N THR A 21 10.81 0.99 -10.54
CA THR A 21 11.39 1.79 -11.63
C THR A 21 10.65 3.13 -11.78
N ALA A 22 9.31 3.11 -11.69
CA ALA A 22 8.50 4.32 -11.79
C ALA A 22 8.64 5.21 -10.54
N LEU A 23 8.52 4.65 -9.34
CA LEU A 23 8.80 5.34 -8.07
C LEU A 23 10.23 5.93 -8.00
N SER A 24 11.26 5.20 -8.44
CA SER A 24 12.63 5.72 -8.54
C SER A 24 12.72 6.90 -9.51
N GLY A 25 12.13 6.75 -10.70
CA GLY A 25 12.06 7.79 -11.70
C GLY A 25 11.43 9.06 -11.14
N PHE A 26 10.28 8.93 -10.48
CA PHE A 26 9.57 10.04 -9.83
C PHE A 26 10.38 10.69 -8.69
N VAL A 27 10.99 9.89 -7.82
CA VAL A 27 11.90 10.38 -6.76
C VAL A 27 13.10 11.13 -7.33
N SER A 28 13.62 10.68 -8.47
CA SER A 28 14.79 11.26 -9.14
C SER A 28 14.44 12.33 -10.19
N PHE A 29 13.15 12.63 -10.39
CA PHE A 29 12.69 13.53 -11.45
C PHE A 29 13.00 14.99 -11.13
N ASP A 30 13.51 15.73 -12.10
CA ASP A 30 13.77 17.16 -11.95
C ASP A 30 12.55 17.98 -12.37
N LEU A 31 11.99 18.72 -11.41
CA LEU A 31 10.88 19.65 -11.64
C LEU A 31 11.37 21.07 -11.99
N GLY A 32 12.68 21.34 -11.95
CA GLY A 32 13.31 22.61 -12.28
C GLY A 32 12.97 23.09 -13.70
N PRO A 33 13.20 22.31 -14.77
CA PRO A 33 12.90 22.72 -16.13
C PRO A 33 11.43 23.07 -16.39
N PHE A 34 10.50 22.45 -15.66
CA PHE A 34 9.09 22.83 -15.69
C PHE A 34 8.86 24.18 -14.99
N TYR A 35 9.41 24.37 -13.78
CA TYR A 35 9.29 25.62 -13.04
C TYR A 35 9.93 26.83 -13.77
N GLU A 36 11.12 26.66 -14.34
CA GLU A 36 11.79 27.70 -15.15
C GLU A 36 10.95 28.14 -16.35
N LYS A 37 10.26 27.19 -16.99
CA LYS A 37 9.35 27.47 -18.10
C LYS A 37 8.05 28.13 -17.64
N CYS A 38 7.46 27.67 -16.53
CA CYS A 38 6.33 28.34 -15.88
C CYS A 38 6.68 29.77 -15.44
N LEU A 39 7.93 30.03 -14.98
CA LEU A 39 8.39 31.35 -14.58
C LEU A 39 8.48 32.31 -15.77
N ALA A 40 9.18 31.91 -16.85
CA ALA A 40 9.25 32.71 -18.07
C ALA A 40 7.86 32.95 -18.71
N PHE A 41 6.97 31.95 -18.67
CA PHE A 41 5.58 32.08 -19.09
C PHE A 41 4.79 33.05 -18.19
N THR A 42 4.98 32.99 -16.87
CA THR A 42 4.36 33.92 -15.91
C THR A 42 4.82 35.36 -16.17
N GLU A 43 6.12 35.59 -16.37
CA GLU A 43 6.65 36.91 -16.73
C GLU A 43 6.06 37.42 -18.06
N SER A 44 5.93 36.56 -19.07
CA SER A 44 5.30 36.93 -20.34
C SER A 44 3.81 37.28 -20.14
N ALA A 45 3.04 36.41 -19.49
CA ALA A 45 1.61 36.57 -19.27
C ALA A 45 1.28 37.81 -18.40
N LEU A 46 2.15 38.16 -17.42
CA LEU A 46 2.01 39.39 -16.63
C LEU A 46 2.28 40.67 -17.44
N ASN A 47 3.02 40.58 -18.56
CA ASN A 47 3.27 41.71 -19.45
C ASN A 47 2.22 41.85 -20.57
N THR A 48 1.61 40.74 -21.02
CA THR A 48 0.55 40.74 -22.04
C THR A 48 -0.86 40.82 -21.46
N HIS A 49 -1.04 40.41 -20.20
CA HIS A 49 -2.34 40.10 -19.57
C HIS A 49 -3.09 38.93 -20.22
N GLU A 50 -2.41 38.10 -21.00
CA GLU A 50 -2.97 36.95 -21.71
C GLU A 50 -2.36 35.64 -21.24
N TYR A 51 -3.21 34.64 -20.95
CA TYR A 51 -2.81 33.26 -20.70
C TYR A 51 -2.97 32.47 -22.01
N ASP A 52 -1.87 32.10 -22.66
CA ASP A 52 -1.91 31.23 -23.85
C ASP A 52 -1.98 29.75 -23.44
N GLU A 53 -3.11 29.12 -23.75
CA GLU A 53 -3.32 27.69 -23.51
C GLU A 53 -2.39 26.80 -24.36
N THR A 54 -1.95 27.28 -25.52
CA THR A 54 -1.05 26.55 -26.43
C THR A 54 0.32 26.36 -25.82
N ASP A 55 0.95 27.46 -25.38
CA ASP A 55 2.23 27.42 -24.66
C ASP A 55 2.08 26.71 -23.32
N ALA A 56 0.95 26.86 -22.60
CA ALA A 56 0.69 26.11 -21.39
C ALA A 56 0.64 24.59 -21.62
N LEU A 57 0.08 24.11 -22.74
CA LEU A 57 0.12 22.69 -23.11
C LEU A 57 1.55 22.21 -23.41
N LEU A 58 2.37 23.02 -24.10
CA LEU A 58 3.78 22.70 -24.37
C LEU A 58 4.64 22.66 -23.10
N ILE A 59 4.34 23.51 -22.10
CA ILE A 59 5.01 23.51 -20.80
C ILE A 59 4.53 22.31 -19.96
N LYS A 60 3.23 21.98 -20.00
CA LYS A 60 2.67 20.79 -19.32
C LYS A 60 3.34 19.51 -19.83
N ASP A 61 3.71 19.45 -21.12
CA ASP A 61 4.33 18.28 -21.75
C ASP A 61 5.69 17.88 -21.14
N LEU A 62 6.37 18.81 -20.46
CA LEU A 62 7.60 18.52 -19.70
C LEU A 62 7.38 17.53 -18.54
N LEU A 63 6.14 17.33 -18.09
CA LEU A 63 5.79 16.35 -17.06
C LEU A 63 5.52 14.94 -17.61
N ARG A 64 5.55 14.73 -18.95
CA ARG A 64 5.44 13.40 -19.59
C ARG A 64 6.71 12.59 -19.39
N GLY A 65 6.83 12.01 -18.20
CA GLY A 65 8.02 11.31 -17.71
C GLY A 65 8.17 11.40 -16.19
N CYS A 66 7.46 12.34 -15.53
CA CYS A 66 7.46 12.52 -14.09
C CYS A 66 6.95 11.28 -13.35
N HIS A 67 5.79 10.75 -13.76
CA HIS A 67 5.31 9.44 -13.32
C HIS A 67 4.26 8.86 -14.30
N PRO A 68 4.09 7.53 -14.42
CA PRO A 68 3.00 6.95 -15.21
C PRO A 68 1.62 7.36 -14.68
N PHE A 69 1.44 7.55 -13.37
CA PHE A 69 0.18 8.11 -12.81
C PHE A 69 -0.07 9.56 -13.29
N VAL A 70 0.97 10.40 -13.31
CA VAL A 70 0.87 11.79 -13.80
C VAL A 70 0.55 11.81 -15.30
N THR A 71 1.11 10.87 -16.06
CA THR A 71 0.86 10.69 -17.50
C THR A 71 -0.57 10.17 -17.76
N ALA A 72 -1.08 9.26 -16.92
CA ALA A 72 -2.45 8.74 -16.99
C ALA A 72 -3.52 9.79 -16.63
N SER A 73 -3.19 10.73 -15.74
CA SER A 73 -4.11 11.77 -15.24
C SER A 73 -3.81 13.18 -15.80
N TYR A 74 -3.11 13.21 -16.94
CA TYR A 74 -2.56 14.39 -17.60
C TYR A 74 -3.62 15.39 -18.13
N ASN A 75 -4.78 14.86 -18.52
CA ASN A 75 -5.95 15.61 -18.98
C ASN A 75 -7.11 15.56 -17.96
N SER A 76 -6.81 15.29 -16.68
CA SER A 76 -7.81 15.27 -15.60
C SER A 76 -7.25 15.90 -14.33
N ILE A 77 -6.57 15.14 -13.48
CA ILE A 77 -6.03 15.62 -12.20
C ILE A 77 -5.01 16.75 -12.43
N PHE A 78 -4.13 16.60 -13.43
CA PHE A 78 -3.05 17.55 -13.70
C PHE A 78 -3.36 18.54 -14.82
N ASP A 79 -4.60 18.63 -15.30
CA ASP A 79 -4.90 19.37 -16.53
C ASP A 79 -4.50 20.85 -16.47
N LYS A 80 -4.85 21.54 -15.37
CA LYS A 80 -4.53 22.95 -15.12
C LYS A 80 -3.20 23.18 -14.35
N ILE A 81 -2.28 22.20 -14.32
CA ILE A 81 -1.07 22.30 -13.47
C ILE A 81 -0.15 23.49 -13.81
N VAL A 82 -0.14 23.97 -15.06
CA VAL A 82 0.63 25.17 -15.42
C VAL A 82 0.01 26.43 -14.80
N LEU A 83 -1.31 26.60 -14.85
CA LEU A 83 -2.01 27.68 -14.13
C LEU A 83 -1.81 27.58 -12.61
N ASP A 84 -1.79 26.36 -12.06
CA ASP A 84 -1.46 26.14 -10.64
C ASP A 84 -0.04 26.60 -10.29
N CYS A 85 0.92 26.40 -11.19
CA CYS A 85 2.30 26.86 -11.05
C CYS A 85 2.40 28.39 -11.20
N VAL A 86 1.73 28.98 -12.19
CA VAL A 86 1.63 30.44 -12.39
C VAL A 86 1.07 31.13 -11.15
N ILE A 87 0.01 30.58 -10.53
CA ILE A 87 -0.58 31.11 -9.29
C ILE A 87 0.42 31.08 -8.12
N ASP A 88 1.18 29.99 -7.96
CA ASP A 88 2.23 29.86 -6.95
C ASP A 88 3.37 30.87 -7.17
N ILE A 89 3.83 31.00 -8.42
CA ILE A 89 4.87 31.96 -8.82
C ILE A 89 4.41 33.41 -8.59
N ILE A 90 3.19 33.79 -8.96
CA ILE A 90 2.66 35.15 -8.71
C ILE A 90 2.55 35.43 -7.21
N CYS A 91 2.14 34.44 -6.40
CA CYS A 91 2.12 34.57 -4.93
C CYS A 91 3.53 34.82 -4.37
N GLN A 92 4.55 34.12 -4.88
CA GLN A 92 5.95 34.31 -4.51
C GLN A 92 6.49 35.68 -4.95
N MET A 93 6.30 36.06 -6.23
CA MET A 93 6.79 37.32 -6.81
C MET A 93 6.16 38.56 -6.15
N LYS A 94 4.84 38.55 -5.92
CA LYS A 94 4.13 39.65 -5.24
C LYS A 94 4.25 39.59 -3.70
N ASN A 95 4.87 38.54 -3.14
CA ASN A 95 4.88 38.23 -1.70
C ASN A 95 3.46 38.31 -1.09
N THR A 96 2.50 37.64 -1.74
CA THR A 96 1.07 37.73 -1.44
C THR A 96 0.43 36.35 -1.26
N GLY A 97 -0.69 36.29 -0.54
CA GLY A 97 -1.45 35.05 -0.34
C GLY A 97 -2.57 34.86 -1.36
N LEU A 98 -3.01 33.60 -1.54
CA LEU A 98 -4.11 33.23 -2.44
C LEU A 98 -5.38 34.08 -2.24
N GLU A 99 -5.72 34.45 -1.01
CA GLU A 99 -6.88 35.29 -0.69
C GLU A 99 -6.76 36.72 -1.25
N ALA A 100 -5.57 37.31 -1.19
CA ALA A 100 -5.31 38.64 -1.71
C ALA A 100 -5.19 38.63 -3.24
N LEU A 101 -4.55 37.60 -3.82
CA LEU A 101 -4.52 37.40 -5.27
C LEU A 101 -5.91 37.11 -5.86
N TRP A 102 -6.75 36.35 -5.15
CA TRP A 102 -8.16 36.16 -5.52
C TRP A 102 -8.93 37.48 -5.49
N ALA A 103 -8.80 38.26 -4.41
CA ALA A 103 -9.46 39.55 -4.26
C ALA A 103 -9.03 40.59 -5.33
N GLU A 104 -7.74 40.59 -5.71
CA GLU A 104 -7.19 41.43 -6.79
C GLU A 104 -7.86 41.14 -8.15
N ASN A 105 -8.29 39.90 -8.39
CA ASN A 105 -8.81 39.44 -9.68
C ASN A 105 -10.34 39.26 -9.74
N ILE A 106 -11.10 39.60 -8.68
CA ILE A 106 -12.59 39.53 -8.66
C ILE A 106 -13.24 40.26 -9.85
N SER A 107 -12.62 41.37 -10.28
CA SER A 107 -13.11 42.23 -11.37
C SER A 107 -12.09 42.33 -12.52
N ALA A 108 -11.25 41.31 -12.70
CA ALA A 108 -10.36 41.23 -13.85
C ALA A 108 -11.17 41.16 -15.16
N SER A 109 -10.72 41.90 -16.18
CA SER A 109 -11.31 41.87 -17.53
C SER A 109 -10.38 41.22 -18.56
N ASP A 110 -9.18 40.84 -18.15
CA ASP A 110 -8.16 40.18 -18.94
C ASP A 110 -8.20 38.65 -18.78
N SER A 111 -7.58 37.95 -19.74
CA SER A 111 -7.59 36.48 -19.78
C SER A 111 -6.86 35.87 -18.56
N LEU A 112 -5.67 36.39 -18.23
CA LEU A 112 -4.87 35.87 -17.12
C LEU A 112 -5.60 36.03 -15.77
N GLY A 113 -6.08 37.22 -15.46
CA GLY A 113 -6.79 37.51 -14.22
C GLY A 113 -8.08 36.71 -14.07
N THR A 114 -8.85 36.57 -15.16
CA THR A 114 -10.06 35.73 -15.19
C THR A 114 -9.75 34.26 -14.87
N MET A 115 -8.68 33.71 -15.46
CA MET A 115 -8.24 32.33 -15.20
C MET A 115 -7.76 32.14 -13.75
N ILE A 116 -6.98 33.09 -13.21
CA ILE A 116 -6.52 33.10 -11.81
C ILE A 116 -7.71 33.14 -10.85
N PHE A 117 -8.66 34.06 -11.04
CA PHE A 117 -9.85 34.19 -10.20
C PHE A 117 -10.70 32.92 -10.22
N SER A 118 -10.96 32.36 -11.41
CA SER A 118 -11.70 31.12 -11.59
C SER A 118 -11.04 29.95 -10.86
N ARG A 119 -9.73 29.72 -11.10
CA ARG A 119 -9.00 28.59 -10.51
C ARG A 119 -8.82 28.70 -9.00
N ILE A 120 -8.61 29.90 -8.44
CA ILE A 120 -8.59 30.07 -6.98
C ILE A 120 -10.00 29.89 -6.38
N SER A 121 -11.07 30.21 -7.12
CA SER A 121 -12.44 29.90 -6.69
C SER A 121 -12.73 28.39 -6.66
N GLU A 122 -12.15 27.60 -7.57
CA GLU A 122 -12.16 26.12 -7.49
C GLU A 122 -11.44 25.61 -6.24
N TYR A 123 -10.33 26.24 -5.81
CA TYR A 123 -9.67 25.91 -4.54
C TYR A 123 -10.53 26.26 -3.32
N LYS A 124 -11.08 27.49 -3.29
CA LYS A 124 -11.88 28.00 -2.15
C LYS A 124 -13.19 27.24 -1.95
N SER A 125 -13.71 26.61 -3.01
CA SER A 125 -14.89 25.73 -2.97
C SER A 125 -14.56 24.24 -2.82
N CYS A 126 -13.29 23.88 -2.60
CA CYS A 126 -12.79 22.51 -2.43
C CYS A 126 -13.00 21.57 -3.64
N HIS A 127 -13.34 22.11 -4.82
CA HIS A 127 -13.42 21.31 -6.06
C HIS A 127 -12.04 21.01 -6.65
N ALA A 128 -11.05 21.84 -6.36
CA ALA A 128 -9.66 21.66 -6.79
C ALA A 128 -8.67 21.93 -5.65
N ILE A 129 -7.41 21.56 -5.90
CA ILE A 129 -6.23 21.97 -5.14
C ILE A 129 -5.17 22.46 -6.11
N ASN A 130 -4.19 23.23 -5.64
CA ASN A 130 -3.01 23.56 -6.42
C ASN A 130 -2.17 22.29 -6.65
N GLN A 131 -2.19 21.75 -7.86
CA GLN A 131 -1.57 20.47 -8.20
C GLN A 131 -0.07 20.56 -8.39
N TRP A 132 0.46 21.74 -8.71
CA TRP A 132 1.91 21.98 -8.75
C TRP A 132 2.53 21.79 -7.36
N VAL A 133 2.00 22.50 -6.36
CA VAL A 133 2.41 22.38 -4.96
C VAL A 133 2.09 20.98 -4.41
N ASN A 134 1.02 20.33 -4.87
CA ASN A 134 0.73 18.94 -4.52
C ASN A 134 1.77 17.96 -5.09
N LEU A 135 2.16 18.10 -6.36
CA LEU A 135 3.15 17.25 -7.03
C LEU A 135 4.51 17.30 -6.32
N GLN A 136 4.98 18.50 -5.97
CA GLN A 136 6.17 18.70 -5.14
C GLN A 136 6.06 18.00 -3.78
N ARG A 137 4.91 18.15 -3.09
CA ARG A 137 4.66 17.49 -1.80
C ARG A 137 4.64 15.96 -1.93
N MET A 138 4.07 15.42 -3.00
CA MET A 138 4.04 13.98 -3.27
C MET A 138 5.42 13.43 -3.64
N GLN A 139 6.26 14.19 -4.35
CA GLN A 139 7.63 13.80 -4.60
C GLN A 139 8.45 13.78 -3.29
N ASN A 140 8.28 14.78 -2.43
CA ASN A 140 8.90 14.82 -1.11
C ASN A 140 8.36 13.73 -0.16
N TYR A 141 7.09 13.34 -0.28
CA TYR A 141 6.51 12.18 0.40
C TYR A 141 7.16 10.88 -0.06
N ALA A 142 7.24 10.65 -1.38
CA ALA A 142 7.91 9.49 -1.97
C ALA A 142 9.38 9.38 -1.52
N LYS A 143 10.14 10.48 -1.64
CA LYS A 143 11.52 10.60 -1.12
C LYS A 143 11.61 10.20 0.35
N SER A 144 10.73 10.74 1.20
CA SER A 144 10.76 10.53 2.65
C SER A 144 10.36 9.09 3.05
N LYS A 145 9.30 8.54 2.47
CA LYS A 145 8.83 7.18 2.77
C LYS A 145 9.81 6.14 2.23
N ALA A 146 10.31 6.29 1.01
CA ALA A 146 11.32 5.40 0.44
C ALA A 146 12.60 5.38 1.29
N ALA A 147 13.17 6.54 1.65
CA ALA A 147 14.37 6.60 2.48
C ALA A 147 14.17 6.08 3.92
N TYR A 148 12.96 6.19 4.48
CA TYR A 148 12.64 5.64 5.81
C TYR A 148 12.52 4.11 5.79
N VAL A 149 11.88 3.56 4.75
CA VAL A 149 11.67 2.12 4.55
C VAL A 149 12.97 1.43 4.12
N PHE A 150 13.74 2.04 3.21
CA PHE A 150 14.94 1.48 2.59
C PHE A 150 16.19 2.36 2.87
N PRO A 151 16.78 2.32 4.09
CA PRO A 151 17.76 3.32 4.52
C PRO A 151 19.24 2.98 4.21
N MET A 152 19.62 1.69 4.19
CA MET A 152 21.02 1.23 4.26
C MET A 152 21.19 -0.22 3.77
N ARG A 153 22.29 -0.52 3.06
CA ARG A 153 22.65 -1.80 2.37
C ARG A 153 22.53 -3.09 3.18
N ASN A 154 22.44 -3.02 4.50
CA ASN A 154 22.37 -4.18 5.40
C ASN A 154 21.01 -4.29 6.13
N THR A 155 19.98 -3.56 5.69
CA THR A 155 18.63 -3.61 6.30
C THR A 155 17.89 -4.86 5.82
N SER A 156 17.33 -5.67 6.72
CA SER A 156 16.59 -6.87 6.30
C SER A 156 15.23 -6.51 5.68
N LEU A 157 14.70 -7.37 4.81
CA LEU A 157 13.36 -7.22 4.26
C LEU A 157 12.28 -7.19 5.37
N SER A 158 12.52 -7.90 6.49
CA SER A 158 11.66 -7.87 7.67
C SER A 158 11.65 -6.49 8.32
N ASP A 159 12.81 -5.85 8.46
CA ASP A 159 12.91 -4.48 8.98
C ASP A 159 12.24 -3.48 8.04
N CYS A 160 12.39 -3.64 6.72
CA CYS A 160 11.71 -2.78 5.74
C CYS A 160 10.18 -2.93 5.80
N ARG A 161 9.66 -4.16 5.92
CA ARG A 161 8.22 -4.43 6.15
C ARG A 161 7.74 -3.78 7.46
N LEU A 162 8.49 -3.90 8.56
CA LEU A 162 8.18 -3.25 9.83
C LEU A 162 8.26 -1.71 9.76
N ARG A 163 9.22 -1.15 9.02
CA ARG A 163 9.37 0.30 8.79
C ARG A 163 8.20 0.88 8.01
N ALA A 164 7.71 0.21 6.98
CA ALA A 164 6.53 0.64 6.24
C ALA A 164 5.31 0.74 7.17
N ILE A 165 5.01 -0.34 7.91
CA ILE A 165 3.92 -0.39 8.90
C ILE A 165 4.08 0.71 9.97
N TYR A 166 5.30 0.94 10.47
CA TYR A 166 5.57 1.99 11.46
C TYR A 166 5.37 3.40 10.89
N PHE A 167 5.84 3.65 9.66
CA PHE A 167 5.66 4.93 8.97
C PHE A 167 4.19 5.25 8.75
N ASP A 168 3.40 4.28 8.30
CA ASP A 168 1.97 4.48 8.02
C ASP A 168 1.15 4.59 9.31
N LEU A 169 1.54 3.88 10.39
CA LEU A 169 1.00 4.11 11.73
C LEU A 169 1.34 5.52 12.24
N ALA A 170 2.58 6.00 12.05
CA ALA A 170 2.99 7.34 12.44
C ALA A 170 2.24 8.42 11.65
N PHE A 171 2.07 8.23 10.33
CA PHE A 171 1.24 9.07 9.46
C PHE A 171 -0.22 9.10 9.93
N ALA A 172 -0.82 7.95 10.22
CA ALA A 172 -2.19 7.86 10.73
C ALA A 172 -2.37 8.60 12.07
N ARG A 173 -1.40 8.49 12.98
CA ARG A 173 -1.40 9.22 14.27
C ARG A 173 -1.21 10.73 14.07
N ALA A 174 -0.32 11.14 13.19
CA ALA A 174 -0.08 12.55 12.87
C ALA A 174 -1.31 13.18 12.23
N ALA A 175 -1.90 12.56 11.21
CA ALA A 175 -3.02 13.12 10.49
C ALA A 175 -4.33 13.11 11.31
N LYS A 176 -4.56 12.10 12.15
CA LYS A 176 -5.65 12.12 13.15
C LYS A 176 -5.47 13.27 14.16
N LYS A 177 -4.24 13.59 14.56
CA LYS A 177 -3.94 14.77 15.42
C LYS A 177 -4.20 16.09 14.68
N SER A 178 -4.00 16.13 13.36
CA SER A 178 -4.32 17.26 12.49
C SER A 178 -5.80 17.36 12.08
N GLY A 179 -6.67 16.48 12.57
CA GLY A 179 -8.12 16.50 12.26
C GLY A 179 -8.51 15.98 10.88
N ALA A 180 -7.61 15.27 10.17
CA ALA A 180 -7.93 14.72 8.85
C ALA A 180 -8.95 13.57 8.92
N GLY A 181 -9.87 13.53 7.95
CA GLY A 181 -10.87 12.48 7.81
C GLY A 181 -10.31 11.12 7.37
N PRO A 182 -11.11 10.03 7.40
CA PRO A 182 -10.60 8.67 7.16
C PRO A 182 -10.14 8.40 5.72
N SER A 183 -10.55 9.21 4.75
CA SER A 183 -10.25 9.02 3.32
C SER A 183 -8.75 9.02 2.99
N ILE A 184 -7.92 9.77 3.73
CA ILE A 184 -6.46 9.81 3.51
C ILE A 184 -5.72 8.51 3.89
N PHE A 185 -6.42 7.57 4.52
CA PHE A 185 -5.91 6.24 4.89
C PHE A 185 -6.34 5.15 3.89
N GLN A 186 -7.08 5.49 2.85
CA GLN A 186 -7.44 4.56 1.78
C GLN A 186 -6.18 4.16 0.99
N THR A 187 -5.85 2.87 1.00
CA THR A 187 -4.87 2.26 0.09
C THR A 187 -5.45 2.12 -1.32
N ALA A 188 -4.65 1.64 -2.27
CA ALA A 188 -5.13 1.29 -3.60
C ALA A 188 -6.11 0.09 -3.53
N GLY A 189 -7.31 0.24 -4.08
CA GLY A 189 -8.32 -0.82 -4.04
C GLY A 189 -7.99 -1.93 -5.04
N ILE A 190 -7.93 -3.19 -4.60
CA ILE A 190 -7.83 -4.33 -5.52
C ILE A 190 -9.20 -4.56 -6.15
N SER A 191 -9.28 -4.52 -7.48
CA SER A 191 -10.53 -4.69 -8.22
C SER A 191 -10.47 -5.94 -9.10
N SER A 192 -11.59 -6.66 -9.21
CA SER A 192 -11.80 -7.60 -10.30
C SER A 192 -11.70 -6.85 -11.65
N PRO A 193 -11.14 -7.43 -12.72
CA PRO A 193 -11.12 -6.82 -14.05
C PRO A 193 -12.48 -6.32 -14.55
N ALA A 194 -13.59 -6.96 -14.15
CA ALA A 194 -14.95 -6.55 -14.49
C ALA A 194 -15.45 -5.32 -13.68
N LEU A 195 -14.83 -5.02 -12.53
CA LEU A 195 -15.18 -3.93 -11.61
C LEU A 195 -14.17 -2.75 -11.67
N LEU A 196 -13.24 -2.77 -12.62
CA LEU A 196 -12.43 -1.59 -12.95
C LEU A 196 -13.32 -0.55 -13.64
N PRO A 197 -13.10 0.77 -13.46
CA PRO A 197 -13.78 1.80 -14.24
C PRO A 197 -13.62 1.59 -15.76
N ALA A 198 -12.45 1.08 -16.18
CA ALA A 198 -12.13 0.72 -17.56
C ALA A 198 -12.81 -0.57 -18.10
N SER A 199 -13.59 -1.31 -17.29
CA SER A 199 -14.04 -2.66 -17.66
C SER A 199 -14.90 -2.69 -18.91
N ALA A 200 -15.80 -1.72 -19.08
CA ALA A 200 -16.67 -1.58 -20.26
C ALA A 200 -15.86 -1.44 -21.56
N MET A 201 -14.80 -0.63 -21.58
CA MET A 201 -13.96 -0.48 -22.76
C MET A 201 -13.13 -1.75 -23.03
N LEU A 202 -12.55 -2.34 -21.98
CA LEU A 202 -11.67 -3.50 -22.08
C LEU A 202 -12.40 -4.81 -22.39
N MET A 203 -13.69 -4.90 -22.05
CA MET A 203 -14.54 -6.08 -22.30
C MET A 203 -15.61 -5.85 -23.37
N SER A 204 -15.75 -4.63 -23.90
CA SER A 204 -16.69 -4.10 -24.92
C SER A 204 -17.69 -5.07 -25.58
N HIS A 205 -17.26 -6.13 -26.27
CA HIS A 205 -18.17 -7.13 -26.83
C HIS A 205 -19.05 -7.84 -25.77
N VAL A 206 -18.51 -8.15 -24.59
CA VAL A 206 -19.29 -8.79 -23.50
C VAL A 206 -20.26 -7.77 -22.90
N THR A 207 -19.78 -6.54 -22.70
CA THR A 207 -20.58 -5.40 -22.25
C THR A 207 -21.74 -5.13 -23.22
N ALA A 208 -21.48 -5.07 -24.53
CA ALA A 208 -22.51 -4.87 -25.54
C ALA A 208 -23.59 -5.98 -25.62
N THR A 209 -23.31 -7.21 -25.15
CA THR A 209 -24.35 -8.24 -24.97
C THR A 209 -25.11 -8.04 -23.67
N LEU A 210 -24.43 -7.67 -22.59
CA LEU A 210 -25.03 -7.52 -21.25
C LEU A 210 -25.84 -6.24 -21.10
N ASP A 211 -25.39 -5.11 -21.65
CA ASP A 211 -26.02 -3.79 -21.52
C ASP A 211 -27.53 -3.78 -21.81
N PRO A 212 -28.05 -4.34 -22.92
CA PRO A 212 -29.50 -4.37 -23.15
C PRO A 212 -30.26 -5.25 -22.15
N ILE A 213 -29.64 -6.34 -21.67
CA ILE A 213 -30.25 -7.24 -20.68
C ILE A 213 -30.29 -6.55 -19.30
N VAL A 214 -29.16 -5.97 -18.88
CA VAL A 214 -29.04 -5.25 -17.61
C VAL A 214 -29.94 -4.01 -17.60
N SER A 215 -30.04 -3.27 -18.70
CA SER A 215 -30.97 -2.13 -18.83
C SER A 215 -32.42 -2.56 -18.60
N ALA A 216 -32.90 -3.59 -19.32
CA ALA A 216 -34.25 -4.10 -19.17
C ALA A 216 -34.53 -4.72 -17.78
N LEU A 217 -33.49 -5.18 -17.07
CA LEU A 217 -33.63 -5.66 -15.69
C LEU A 217 -33.59 -4.55 -14.63
N THR A 218 -33.02 -3.39 -14.93
CA THR A 218 -32.78 -2.29 -13.95
C THR A 218 -33.58 -1.01 -14.21
N GLU A 219 -34.42 -0.97 -15.24
CA GLU A 219 -35.27 0.17 -15.61
C GLU A 219 -36.09 0.71 -14.42
N GLU A 220 -36.94 -0.12 -13.81
CA GLU A 220 -37.72 0.21 -12.59
C GLU A 220 -36.84 0.57 -11.37
N THR A 221 -35.61 0.04 -11.33
CA THR A 221 -34.66 0.28 -10.24
C THR A 221 -34.01 1.65 -10.38
N SER A 222 -33.69 2.07 -11.60
CA SER A 222 -32.98 3.33 -11.87
C SER A 222 -33.80 4.56 -11.51
N GLU A 223 -35.13 4.50 -11.60
CA GLU A 223 -36.02 5.59 -11.18
C GLU A 223 -36.11 5.74 -9.65
N THR A 224 -35.80 4.67 -8.90
CA THR A 224 -35.94 4.61 -7.44
C THR A 224 -34.62 4.75 -6.68
N LEU A 225 -33.47 4.91 -7.37
CA LEU A 225 -32.15 5.07 -6.75
C LEU A 225 -32.03 6.37 -5.92
N PRO A 226 -31.61 6.28 -4.64
CA PRO A 226 -31.31 7.47 -3.83
C PRO A 226 -30.18 8.31 -4.43
N GLN A 227 -30.38 9.62 -4.55
CA GLN A 227 -29.36 10.56 -5.07
C GLN A 227 -28.24 10.91 -4.06
N PHE A 228 -28.35 10.44 -2.81
CA PHE A 228 -27.36 10.66 -1.76
C PHE A 228 -26.25 9.59 -1.82
N LYS A 229 -24.99 10.02 -1.69
CA LYS A 229 -23.81 9.14 -1.78
C LYS A 229 -23.23 8.84 -0.40
N GLY A 230 -22.87 7.58 -0.13
CA GLY A 230 -22.02 7.19 0.98
C GLY A 230 -22.71 6.35 2.06
N GLY A 231 -22.06 5.24 2.42
CA GLY A 231 -22.39 4.43 3.60
C GLY A 231 -23.51 3.43 3.34
N CYS A 232 -24.48 3.33 4.25
CA CYS A 232 -25.60 2.38 4.10
C CYS A 232 -26.49 2.66 2.87
N TYR A 233 -26.42 3.85 2.26
CA TYR A 233 -27.03 4.10 0.95
C TYR A 233 -26.35 3.30 -0.17
N ASP A 234 -25.01 3.15 -0.12
CA ASP A 234 -24.27 2.35 -1.10
C ASP A 234 -24.61 0.86 -0.94
N GLU A 235 -24.84 0.40 0.30
CA GLU A 235 -25.34 -0.95 0.62
C GLU A 235 -26.80 -1.15 0.15
N GLN A 236 -27.69 -0.17 0.36
CA GLN A 236 -29.08 -0.20 -0.11
C GLN A 236 -29.14 -0.29 -1.64
N ILE A 237 -28.37 0.56 -2.34
CA ILE A 237 -28.25 0.55 -3.80
C ILE A 237 -27.72 -0.82 -4.28
N SER A 238 -26.71 -1.37 -3.59
CA SER A 238 -26.18 -2.70 -3.91
C SER A 238 -27.25 -3.80 -3.73
N GLY A 239 -28.09 -3.70 -2.70
CA GLY A 239 -29.22 -4.62 -2.48
C GLY A 239 -30.27 -4.54 -3.59
N MET A 240 -30.71 -3.33 -3.94
CA MET A 240 -31.69 -3.10 -5.02
C MET A 240 -31.18 -3.60 -6.38
N LEU A 241 -29.91 -3.31 -6.72
CA LEU A 241 -29.29 -3.82 -7.94
C LEU A 241 -29.14 -5.35 -7.91
N CYS A 242 -28.85 -5.96 -6.77
CA CYS A 242 -28.75 -7.41 -6.62
C CYS A 242 -30.10 -8.11 -6.82
N GLU A 243 -31.20 -7.54 -6.32
CA GLU A 243 -32.56 -8.07 -6.54
C GLU A 243 -32.91 -8.05 -8.04
N SER A 244 -32.64 -6.95 -8.74
CA SER A 244 -32.87 -6.82 -10.18
C SER A 244 -31.97 -7.74 -11.01
N LEU A 245 -30.68 -7.86 -10.66
CA LEU A 245 -29.73 -8.76 -11.31
C LEU A 245 -29.94 -10.24 -10.96
N SER A 246 -30.74 -10.58 -9.94
CA SER A 246 -31.08 -11.99 -9.61
C SER A 246 -31.84 -12.71 -10.75
N LYS A 247 -32.44 -11.93 -11.66
CA LYS A 247 -33.17 -12.38 -12.85
C LYS A 247 -32.26 -12.56 -14.08
N LEU A 248 -30.96 -12.29 -13.98
CA LEU A 248 -30.01 -12.38 -15.09
C LEU A 248 -29.86 -13.84 -15.57
N PRO A 249 -29.96 -14.13 -16.89
CA PRO A 249 -29.74 -15.48 -17.40
C PRO A 249 -28.29 -15.94 -17.19
N LEU A 250 -28.09 -17.26 -17.07
CA LEU A 250 -26.76 -17.84 -17.06
C LEU A 250 -26.08 -17.62 -18.44
N PRO A 251 -24.83 -17.13 -18.50
CA PRO A 251 -24.14 -16.89 -19.77
C PRO A 251 -23.91 -18.17 -20.57
N ASP A 252 -23.91 -18.04 -21.89
CA ASP A 252 -23.79 -19.19 -22.78
C ASP A 252 -22.37 -19.78 -22.74
N SER A 253 -22.23 -21.09 -23.02
CA SER A 253 -20.93 -21.77 -22.94
C SER A 253 -19.87 -21.16 -23.88
N LEU A 254 -20.29 -20.62 -25.03
CA LEU A 254 -19.41 -19.91 -25.97
C LEU A 254 -18.97 -18.55 -25.43
N GLU A 255 -19.86 -17.84 -24.74
CA GLU A 255 -19.56 -16.55 -24.11
C GLU A 255 -18.60 -16.72 -22.94
N MET A 256 -18.81 -17.75 -22.11
CA MET A 256 -17.91 -18.13 -21.02
C MET A 256 -16.49 -18.44 -21.52
N VAL A 257 -16.34 -19.12 -22.67
CA VAL A 257 -15.03 -19.36 -23.30
C VAL A 257 -14.40 -18.06 -23.81
N SER A 258 -15.18 -17.20 -24.49
CA SER A 258 -14.72 -15.88 -24.98
C SER A 258 -14.27 -14.97 -23.82
N MET A 259 -15.04 -14.93 -22.74
CA MET A 259 -14.73 -14.18 -21.52
C MET A 259 -13.50 -14.74 -20.82
N ALA A 260 -13.36 -16.07 -20.70
CA ALA A 260 -12.19 -16.71 -20.12
C ALA A 260 -10.91 -16.45 -20.93
N GLU A 261 -10.99 -16.44 -22.27
CA GLU A 261 -9.82 -16.12 -23.10
C GLU A 261 -9.41 -14.65 -22.97
N LYS A 262 -10.36 -13.72 -22.84
CA LYS A 262 -10.08 -12.31 -22.55
C LYS A 262 -9.48 -12.14 -21.15
N LEU A 263 -10.09 -12.73 -20.11
CA LEU A 263 -9.62 -12.65 -18.73
C LEU A 263 -8.19 -13.20 -18.55
N ARG A 264 -7.80 -14.23 -19.30
CA ARG A 264 -6.40 -14.74 -19.35
C ARG A 264 -5.38 -13.70 -19.81
N ARG A 265 -5.79 -12.63 -20.50
CA ARG A 265 -4.91 -11.53 -20.96
C ARG A 265 -4.83 -10.38 -19.94
N PHE A 266 -5.65 -10.39 -18.89
CA PHE A 266 -5.57 -9.41 -17.81
C PHE A 266 -4.50 -9.79 -16.78
N PRO A 267 -3.87 -8.80 -16.13
CA PRO A 267 -2.99 -9.03 -14.99
C PRO A 267 -3.78 -9.62 -13.80
N PRO A 268 -3.18 -10.51 -12.98
CA PRO A 268 -3.89 -11.24 -11.94
C PRO A 268 -4.37 -10.37 -10.76
N ARG A 269 -3.81 -9.17 -10.60
CA ARG A 269 -4.26 -8.11 -9.69
C ARG A 269 -4.25 -6.80 -10.46
N ALA A 270 -5.36 -6.08 -10.43
CA ALA A 270 -5.49 -4.75 -10.99
C ALA A 270 -6.01 -3.80 -9.89
N TYR A 271 -5.53 -2.56 -9.88
CA TYR A 271 -5.76 -1.63 -8.79
C TYR A 271 -6.55 -0.40 -9.25
N CYS A 272 -7.58 -0.03 -8.50
CA CYS A 272 -8.24 1.27 -8.62
C CYS A 272 -7.51 2.28 -7.71
N VAL A 273 -7.03 3.39 -8.30
CA VAL A 273 -6.33 4.47 -7.59
C VAL A 273 -6.96 5.82 -7.90
N SER A 274 -7.14 6.64 -6.86
CA SER A 274 -7.66 8.01 -6.99
C SER A 274 -6.59 9.08 -6.76
N THR A 275 -5.45 8.73 -6.15
CA THR A 275 -4.39 9.69 -5.78
C THR A 275 -2.98 9.20 -6.07
N LEU A 276 -2.07 10.14 -6.35
CA LEU A 276 -0.64 9.86 -6.50
C LEU A 276 -0.02 9.27 -5.21
N LYS A 277 -0.55 9.63 -4.03
CA LYS A 277 -0.16 9.01 -2.75
C LYS A 277 -0.40 7.50 -2.76
N GLN A 278 -1.61 7.06 -3.11
CA GLN A 278 -1.96 5.64 -3.20
C GLN A 278 -1.07 4.88 -4.19
N MET A 279 -0.69 5.50 -5.30
CA MET A 279 0.22 4.88 -6.27
C MET A 279 1.63 4.68 -5.67
N VAL A 280 2.18 5.72 -5.01
CA VAL A 280 3.47 5.64 -4.31
C VAL A 280 3.46 4.60 -3.18
N ASP A 281 2.37 4.53 -2.42
CA ASP A 281 2.20 3.51 -1.37
C ASP A 281 2.14 2.11 -1.97
N LEU A 282 1.33 1.89 -2.99
CA LEU A 282 1.18 0.62 -3.70
C LEU A 282 2.51 0.13 -4.30
N GLU A 283 3.35 1.01 -4.84
CA GLU A 283 4.69 0.63 -5.32
C GLU A 283 5.62 0.17 -4.19
N ILE A 284 5.58 0.84 -3.03
CA ILE A 284 6.36 0.43 -1.85
C ILE A 284 5.84 -0.90 -1.29
N GLU A 285 4.52 -1.08 -1.22
CA GLU A 285 3.88 -2.33 -0.81
C GLU A 285 4.25 -3.48 -1.75
N GLU A 286 4.14 -3.30 -3.07
CA GLU A 286 4.47 -4.34 -4.05
C GLU A 286 5.98 -4.62 -4.13
N LEU A 287 6.87 -3.64 -3.90
CA LEU A 287 8.30 -3.94 -3.71
C LEU A 287 8.51 -4.92 -2.55
N LEU A 288 7.88 -4.64 -1.40
CA LEU A 288 8.02 -5.44 -0.17
C LEU A 288 7.32 -6.81 -0.25
N VAL A 289 6.24 -6.92 -1.03
CA VAL A 289 5.57 -8.21 -1.34
C VAL A 289 6.43 -9.07 -2.25
N ASN A 290 7.03 -8.48 -3.28
CA ASN A 290 7.80 -9.18 -4.30
C ASN A 290 9.31 -9.28 -3.99
N GLU A 291 9.69 -9.06 -2.72
CA GLU A 291 11.05 -9.23 -2.16
C GLU A 291 12.13 -8.41 -2.89
N MET A 292 11.74 -7.21 -3.32
CA MET A 292 12.57 -6.18 -3.94
C MET A 292 12.73 -4.96 -3.03
N MET A 293 13.76 -4.15 -3.27
CA MET A 293 14.08 -2.97 -2.48
C MET A 293 14.59 -1.81 -3.35
N LEU A 294 14.46 -0.56 -2.89
CA LEU A 294 14.94 0.64 -3.60
C LEU A 294 16.18 1.23 -2.96
N TRP A 295 17.28 1.32 -3.71
CA TRP A 295 18.61 1.55 -3.14
C TRP A 295 19.41 2.63 -3.86
N PRO A 296 20.07 3.57 -3.15
CA PRO A 296 20.92 4.56 -3.80
C PRO A 296 22.13 3.88 -4.47
N SER A 297 22.22 4.08 -5.78
CA SER A 297 23.34 3.74 -6.65
C SER A 297 24.61 4.46 -6.20
N GLU A 298 25.72 3.74 -6.04
CA GLU A 298 27.01 4.34 -5.67
C GLU A 298 27.64 5.14 -6.83
N GLU A 299 27.26 4.86 -8.07
CA GLU A 299 27.73 5.58 -9.26
C GLU A 299 26.86 6.81 -9.60
N THR A 300 25.54 6.71 -9.43
CA THR A 300 24.59 7.75 -9.91
C THR A 300 23.84 8.49 -8.81
N GLY A 301 23.86 8.00 -7.57
CA GLY A 301 23.06 8.52 -6.45
C GLY A 301 21.54 8.31 -6.58
N ARG A 302 21.05 7.77 -7.71
CA ARG A 302 19.63 7.49 -7.95
C ARG A 302 19.21 6.20 -7.28
N LEU A 303 17.90 6.04 -7.02
CA LEU A 303 17.39 4.77 -6.51
C LEU A 303 17.37 3.71 -7.62
N GLU A 304 17.91 2.53 -7.36
CA GLU A 304 17.87 1.36 -8.23
C GLU A 304 17.07 0.24 -7.54
N VAL A 305 16.38 -0.59 -8.34
CA VAL A 305 15.62 -1.72 -7.81
C VAL A 305 16.55 -2.91 -7.65
N LEU A 306 16.89 -3.24 -6.42
CA LEU A 306 17.62 -4.47 -6.09
C LEU A 306 16.62 -5.58 -5.76
N SER A 307 16.74 -6.72 -6.43
CA SER A 307 16.17 -7.98 -5.94
C SER A 307 17.11 -8.53 -4.87
N ILE A 308 16.55 -9.05 -3.78
CA ILE A 308 17.37 -9.63 -2.71
C ILE A 308 17.81 -11.04 -3.14
N GLU A 309 18.95 -11.13 -3.82
CA GLU A 309 19.73 -12.37 -3.72
C GLU A 309 20.10 -12.57 -2.24
N PRO A 310 19.95 -13.78 -1.69
CA PRO A 310 20.09 -14.00 -0.26
C PRO A 310 21.52 -13.72 0.19
N ILE A 311 21.71 -12.62 0.94
CA ILE A 311 22.99 -12.28 1.56
C ILE A 311 23.38 -13.45 2.46
N VAL A 312 24.37 -14.22 2.02
CA VAL A 312 24.99 -15.25 2.87
C VAL A 312 25.88 -14.51 3.84
N GLU A 313 25.48 -14.45 5.10
CA GLU A 313 26.39 -14.06 6.17
C GLU A 313 27.57 -15.03 6.18
N ASP A 314 28.74 -14.54 5.76
CA ASP A 314 29.99 -15.28 5.85
C ASP A 314 30.40 -15.35 7.33
N VAL A 315 29.88 -16.39 7.99
CA VAL A 315 30.30 -16.80 9.34
C VAL A 315 31.83 -16.87 9.34
N PRO A 316 32.53 -16.06 10.17
CA PRO A 316 33.97 -16.14 10.27
C PRO A 316 34.36 -17.56 10.69
N LEU A 317 35.21 -18.20 9.90
CA LEU A 317 35.86 -19.44 10.32
C LEU A 317 36.68 -19.13 11.57
N GLU A 318 36.42 -19.84 12.66
CA GLU A 318 37.24 -19.77 13.87
C GLU A 318 38.68 -20.13 13.49
N GLU A 319 39.65 -19.27 13.84
CA GLU A 319 41.05 -19.50 13.49
C GLU A 319 41.54 -20.79 14.18
N GLU A 320 42.04 -21.76 13.39
CA GLU A 320 42.58 -23.01 13.91
C GLU A 320 43.78 -22.71 14.84
N ILE A 321 43.60 -22.89 16.15
CA ILE A 321 44.66 -22.74 17.15
C ILE A 321 45.75 -23.78 16.85
N PRO A 322 46.98 -23.39 16.46
CA PRO A 322 48.03 -24.35 16.15
C PRO A 322 48.50 -25.07 17.42
N LEU A 323 48.59 -26.40 17.39
CA LEU A 323 49.22 -27.16 18.47
C LEU A 323 50.75 -26.96 18.45
N GLU A 324 51.27 -26.13 19.35
CA GLU A 324 52.70 -26.16 19.67
C GLU A 324 53.05 -27.39 20.52
N ALA A 325 54.06 -28.14 20.07
CA ALA A 325 54.69 -29.23 20.81
C ALA A 325 55.76 -28.68 21.80
N PRO A 326 56.10 -29.41 22.87
CA PRO A 326 56.63 -28.80 24.09
C PRO A 326 58.15 -28.50 24.10
N ALA A 327 58.52 -27.47 24.87
CA ALA A 327 59.90 -27.13 25.25
C ALA A 327 60.14 -27.37 26.77
N PRO A 328 61.40 -27.56 27.24
CA PRO A 328 61.69 -28.22 28.53
C PRO A 328 61.77 -27.28 29.75
N ALA A 329 61.80 -27.89 30.94
CA ALA A 329 61.65 -27.22 32.24
C ALA A 329 62.94 -26.61 32.85
N ALA A 330 62.79 -25.47 33.55
CA ALA A 330 63.79 -24.94 34.48
C ALA A 330 63.15 -24.24 35.72
N GLU A 331 63.32 -24.88 36.87
CA GLU A 331 62.91 -24.53 38.24
C GLU A 331 63.25 -23.08 38.72
N LYS A 332 62.32 -22.36 39.41
CA LYS A 332 62.44 -21.93 40.85
C LYS A 332 61.42 -20.87 41.39
N LYS A 333 60.54 -21.34 42.30
CA LYS A 333 60.24 -20.81 43.67
C LYS A 333 59.81 -19.33 43.95
N ARG A 334 58.55 -19.21 44.45
CA ARG A 334 58.04 -18.30 45.54
C ARG A 334 57.91 -16.79 45.21
N LYS A 335 57.02 -15.97 45.83
CA LYS A 335 56.16 -16.14 47.04
C LYS A 335 54.87 -15.26 46.98
N LYS A 336 53.80 -15.66 47.68
CA LYS A 336 52.63 -14.83 48.12
C LYS A 336 52.97 -14.17 49.49
N ALA A 337 52.23 -13.25 50.13
CA ALA A 337 50.96 -12.52 49.86
C ALA A 337 51.14 -11.05 50.38
N GLU A 338 50.15 -10.15 50.51
CA GLU A 338 49.16 -9.98 51.62
C GLU A 338 48.57 -8.54 51.49
N THR A 339 47.42 -8.08 52.02
CA THR A 339 46.25 -8.65 52.73
C THR A 339 45.01 -7.76 52.44
N ALA A 340 43.78 -8.25 52.67
CA ALA A 340 42.57 -7.43 52.88
C ALA A 340 42.27 -7.36 54.41
N PRO A 341 41.17 -6.72 54.92
CA PRO A 341 39.82 -7.30 54.79
C PRO A 341 38.63 -6.30 54.86
N GLU A 342 37.39 -6.84 54.81
CA GLU A 342 36.18 -6.57 55.66
C GLU A 342 35.86 -5.15 56.21
N GLU A 343 34.61 -4.67 56.38
CA GLU A 343 33.23 -5.10 56.04
C GLU A 343 32.28 -3.85 56.19
N LYS A 344 30.94 -3.81 56.42
CA LYS A 344 29.86 -4.78 56.78
C LYS A 344 28.50 -4.31 56.18
N SER A 345 27.39 -4.96 56.56
CA SER A 345 26.00 -4.68 56.09
C SER A 345 24.96 -5.15 57.16
N PRO A 346 23.61 -5.21 56.96
CA PRO A 346 22.72 -4.33 56.18
C PRO A 346 21.53 -3.64 56.97
N PRO A 347 20.22 -4.05 56.94
CA PRO A 347 19.14 -3.15 56.46
C PRO A 347 17.82 -3.06 57.29
N LYS A 348 16.87 -2.16 56.92
CA LYS A 348 15.47 -2.52 56.53
C LYS A 348 14.45 -1.37 56.28
N LYS A 349 13.53 -1.67 55.34
CA LYS A 349 12.09 -1.29 55.23
C LYS A 349 11.64 0.16 54.90
N ALA A 350 10.73 0.22 53.93
CA ALA A 350 9.73 1.26 53.62
C ALA A 350 8.39 0.91 54.34
N PRO A 351 7.18 1.49 54.04
CA PRO A 351 6.79 2.53 53.08
C PRO A 351 5.78 3.59 53.61
N ALA A 352 5.36 4.57 52.76
CA ALA A 352 3.97 5.08 52.63
C ALA A 352 3.87 6.27 51.64
N ALA A 353 2.64 6.63 51.24
CA ALA A 353 2.29 7.80 50.41
C ALA A 353 2.07 9.08 51.29
N THR A 354 1.72 10.30 50.82
CA THR A 354 0.82 10.67 49.71
C THR A 354 0.86 12.18 49.36
N LYS A 355 0.41 12.53 48.13
CA LYS A 355 -0.30 13.78 47.70
C LYS A 355 0.37 15.17 47.80
N LYS A 356 0.32 15.88 46.65
CA LYS A 356 0.02 17.32 46.41
C LYS A 356 0.74 18.42 47.23
N ALA A 357 1.54 19.25 46.52
CA ALA A 357 1.28 20.70 46.38
C ALA A 357 2.14 21.31 45.23
N LYS A 358 1.83 22.55 44.82
CA LYS A 358 2.59 23.36 43.83
C LYS A 358 3.47 24.42 44.56
N PRO A 359 4.26 25.29 43.89
CA PRO A 359 5.60 25.68 44.35
C PRO A 359 5.63 27.06 45.03
N PRO A 360 6.83 27.56 45.35
CA PRO A 360 7.14 28.98 45.20
C PRO A 360 8.27 29.24 44.18
N LYS A 361 8.41 30.52 43.82
CA LYS A 361 9.60 31.11 43.19
C LYS A 361 10.70 31.32 44.27
N GLU A 362 11.86 31.97 44.09
CA GLU A 362 12.35 32.97 43.12
C GLU A 362 13.89 33.12 43.24
N LYS A 363 14.54 33.81 42.26
CA LYS A 363 15.91 34.41 42.35
C LYS A 363 17.13 33.44 42.41
N GLU A 364 18.36 33.83 42.03
CA GLU A 364 18.88 35.12 41.53
C GLU A 364 20.10 34.98 40.56
N GLN A 365 20.36 36.05 39.78
CA GLN A 365 21.60 36.58 39.11
C GLN A 365 22.80 35.67 38.72
N GLU A 366 23.56 35.93 37.63
CA GLU A 366 23.52 36.99 36.57
C GLU A 366 23.76 36.36 35.14
N ASP A 367 24.56 36.76 34.14
CA ASP A 367 25.50 37.89 33.97
C ASP A 367 25.68 38.43 32.51
N LYS A 368 26.24 39.65 32.43
CA LYS A 368 27.09 40.34 31.41
C LYS A 368 27.45 39.52 30.14
N LYS A 369 27.39 40.06 28.90
CA LYS A 369 27.51 41.44 28.35
C LYS A 369 26.88 41.50 26.92
N SER A 370 26.69 42.63 26.23
CA SER A 370 26.33 44.04 26.58
C SER A 370 26.36 44.94 25.32
N GLN A 371 25.53 46.00 25.26
CA GLN A 371 25.59 47.14 24.30
C GLN A 371 25.23 46.85 22.82
N ALA A 372 24.71 47.77 21.98
CA ALA A 372 23.93 49.04 22.10
C ALA A 372 23.46 49.43 20.65
N LYS A 373 22.80 50.54 20.27
CA LYS A 373 22.28 51.80 20.90
C LYS A 373 21.23 52.43 19.95
N ALA A 374 20.37 53.35 20.41
CA ALA A 374 19.46 54.15 19.54
C ALA A 374 19.13 55.56 20.13
N PRO A 375 18.70 56.55 19.31
CA PRO A 375 17.92 57.73 19.72
C PRO A 375 16.48 57.71 19.12
N LYS A 376 15.38 58.14 19.77
CA LYS A 376 15.01 59.48 20.32
C LYS A 376 14.91 60.56 19.22
N LYS A 377 13.93 61.47 19.15
CA LYS A 377 12.71 61.79 19.97
C LYS A 377 11.58 62.20 18.96
N ALA A 378 10.44 62.89 19.19
CA ALA A 378 9.87 63.68 20.30
C ALA A 378 8.31 63.60 20.31
N LYS A 379 7.62 64.65 20.79
CA LYS A 379 6.18 64.96 20.68
C LYS A 379 6.04 66.49 20.83
N GLU A 380 5.08 67.11 20.14
CA GLU A 380 4.53 68.44 20.48
C GLU A 380 3.03 68.45 20.10
N LYS A 381 2.27 69.46 20.56
CA LYS A 381 0.84 69.65 20.30
C LYS A 381 0.63 70.89 19.42
N ASP A 382 -0.51 70.98 18.74
CA ASP A 382 -1.40 72.13 18.97
C ASP A 382 -2.88 71.80 18.67
N GLU A 383 -3.80 72.66 19.09
CA GLU A 383 -5.27 72.46 19.01
C GLU A 383 -5.96 73.57 18.19
N THR A 384 -6.96 73.25 17.35
CA THR A 384 -8.12 74.17 17.13
C THR A 384 -9.37 73.52 16.49
N SER A 385 -10.41 73.43 17.31
CA SER A 385 -11.87 73.37 17.03
C SER A 385 -12.40 73.83 15.64
N ALA A 386 -13.38 73.09 15.07
CA ALA A 386 -14.79 73.56 14.97
C ALA A 386 -15.83 72.50 14.48
N LYS A 387 -16.96 72.41 15.20
CA LYS A 387 -18.38 72.10 14.82
C LYS A 387 -18.67 71.17 13.61
N ALA A 388 -19.32 70.00 13.80
CA ALA A 388 -20.79 69.75 13.96
C ALA A 388 -21.55 69.65 12.60
N SER A 389 -22.57 68.78 12.40
CA SER A 389 -23.63 68.36 13.35
C SER A 389 -24.18 66.93 13.13
N LYS A 390 -24.85 66.38 14.16
CA LYS A 390 -25.87 65.31 14.07
C LYS A 390 -27.26 65.90 13.72
N PRO A 391 -28.28 65.08 13.41
CA PRO A 391 -29.27 64.74 14.46
C PRO A 391 -29.46 63.22 14.68
N ASP A 392 -30.37 62.85 15.59
CA ASP A 392 -30.53 61.51 16.16
C ASP A 392 -31.89 60.84 15.84
N VAL A 393 -31.88 59.50 15.82
CA VAL A 393 -32.87 58.53 16.35
C VAL A 393 -34.35 58.56 15.89
N GLY A 394 -34.84 57.38 15.51
CA GLY A 394 -36.25 56.97 15.57
C GLY A 394 -36.38 55.44 15.60
N GLU A 395 -37.05 54.89 16.61
CA GLU A 395 -37.41 53.45 16.71
C GLU A 395 -38.66 53.15 15.84
N ASN A 396 -39.23 51.94 15.66
CA ASN A 396 -39.32 50.74 16.50
C ASN A 396 -39.98 49.56 15.72
N MET A 397 -39.77 48.29 16.13
CA MET A 397 -40.54 47.05 15.77
C MET A 397 -40.71 46.69 14.25
N LYS A 398 -40.93 45.45 13.78
CA LYS A 398 -41.56 44.23 14.34
C LYS A 398 -41.22 42.99 13.45
N ALA A 399 -41.51 41.77 13.91
CA ALA A 399 -41.49 40.48 13.18
C ALA A 399 -42.65 39.58 13.69
N PRO A 400 -42.90 38.33 13.22
CA PRO A 400 -42.44 37.63 11.99
C PRO A 400 -43.54 37.72 10.89
N PRO A 401 -44.17 36.69 10.22
CA PRO A 401 -44.21 35.21 10.39
C PRO A 401 -43.52 34.42 9.24
N ALA A 402 -43.97 33.18 8.98
CA ALA A 402 -43.67 32.31 7.83
C ALA A 402 -44.95 31.50 7.43
N GLU A 403 -44.82 30.54 6.49
CA GLU A 403 -45.80 29.49 6.12
C GLU A 403 -47.09 29.88 5.35
N GLU A 404 -47.21 29.37 4.11
CA GLU A 404 -48.28 28.49 3.56
C GLU A 404 -47.92 28.22 2.07
N GLU A 405 -47.83 26.95 1.64
CA GLU A 405 -48.87 26.16 0.96
C GLU A 405 -49.52 26.83 -0.26
N GLY A 406 -49.56 26.12 -1.40
CA GLY A 406 -50.02 26.64 -2.69
C GLY A 406 -51.26 25.90 -3.24
N PRO A 407 -51.96 26.45 -4.25
CA PRO A 407 -53.03 25.75 -4.97
C PRO A 407 -52.55 25.11 -6.30
N PRO A 408 -53.24 24.07 -6.81
CA PRO A 408 -52.86 23.35 -8.03
C PRO A 408 -53.35 24.01 -9.33
N ILE A 409 -52.76 23.60 -10.45
CA ILE A 409 -53.31 23.82 -11.80
C ILE A 409 -53.72 22.47 -12.39
N SER A 410 -54.85 22.46 -13.10
CA SER A 410 -55.64 21.28 -13.44
C SER A 410 -55.51 20.82 -14.91
N GLU A 411 -55.80 19.53 -15.12
CA GLU A 411 -56.26 18.91 -16.39
C GLU A 411 -55.47 19.14 -17.69
N VAL A 412 -54.92 18.04 -18.22
CA VAL A 412 -55.18 17.67 -19.63
C VAL A 412 -55.80 16.28 -19.64
N LYS A 413 -56.83 16.07 -20.47
CA LYS A 413 -57.56 14.81 -20.60
C LYS A 413 -57.15 14.07 -21.88
N SER A 414 -56.98 12.76 -21.78
CA SER A 414 -57.20 11.83 -22.88
C SER A 414 -57.69 10.50 -22.30
N ALA A 415 -58.80 9.98 -22.82
CA ALA A 415 -59.42 8.74 -22.37
C ALA A 415 -59.58 7.78 -23.55
N ASP A 416 -59.49 6.48 -23.27
CA ASP A 416 -60.12 5.33 -23.97
C ASP A 416 -59.54 4.04 -23.32
N ASP A 417 -60.16 2.87 -23.26
CA ASP A 417 -61.55 2.43 -23.00
C ASP A 417 -61.53 0.88 -22.88
N LYS A 418 -62.46 0.26 -22.13
CA LYS A 418 -62.66 -1.21 -21.91
C LYS A 418 -61.55 -1.96 -21.12
N GLY A 419 -61.88 -2.98 -20.30
CA GLY A 419 -63.19 -3.42 -19.82
C GLY A 419 -63.23 -4.89 -19.30
N LEU A 420 -64.11 -5.17 -18.33
CA LEU A 420 -64.38 -6.48 -17.65
C LEU A 420 -63.20 -6.99 -16.75
N ALA A 421 -63.41 -7.31 -15.45
CA ALA A 421 -64.19 -8.39 -14.79
C ALA A 421 -63.46 -9.76 -14.81
N GLU A 422 -63.53 -10.65 -13.81
CA GLU A 422 -64.47 -10.75 -12.66
C GLU A 422 -63.75 -11.30 -11.39
N ALA A 423 -64.48 -11.73 -10.35
CA ALA A 423 -63.95 -12.05 -9.01
C ALA A 423 -63.68 -13.54 -8.72
N GLY A 424 -62.92 -13.85 -7.66
CA GLY A 424 -62.77 -15.21 -7.13
C GLY A 424 -61.96 -15.30 -5.82
N GLU A 425 -62.56 -15.86 -4.76
CA GLU A 425 -61.87 -16.27 -3.52
C GLU A 425 -61.42 -17.74 -3.62
N GLU A 426 -60.34 -18.15 -2.95
CA GLU A 426 -60.41 -19.17 -1.86
C GLU A 426 -59.05 -19.52 -1.19
N LYS A 427 -59.11 -19.58 0.15
CA LYS A 427 -58.50 -20.52 1.12
C LYS A 427 -57.10 -21.18 0.92
N GLN A 428 -56.29 -21.01 1.97
CA GLN A 428 -55.28 -21.93 2.54
C GLN A 428 -55.75 -23.42 2.61
N PRO A 429 -54.83 -24.42 2.57
CA PRO A 429 -54.16 -24.87 3.82
C PRO A 429 -52.70 -25.40 3.71
N SER A 430 -52.09 -25.64 4.87
CA SER A 430 -50.79 -26.32 5.14
C SER A 430 -51.01 -27.54 6.06
N PRO A 431 -50.01 -28.34 6.52
CA PRO A 431 -48.58 -28.41 6.16
C PRO A 431 -48.27 -29.68 5.31
N PRO A 432 -47.80 -30.89 5.77
CA PRO A 432 -47.39 -31.41 7.09
C PRO A 432 -45.83 -31.44 7.28
N SER A 433 -45.30 -32.32 8.16
CA SER A 433 -43.86 -32.48 8.43
C SER A 433 -43.49 -33.87 8.99
N GLU A 434 -42.40 -34.49 8.53
CA GLU A 434 -41.68 -35.66 9.12
C GLU A 434 -40.24 -35.66 8.55
N ASN A 435 -39.09 -35.88 9.23
CA ASN A 435 -38.67 -36.48 10.51
C ASN A 435 -38.08 -37.91 10.39
N THR A 436 -36.76 -38.04 10.51
CA THR A 436 -35.92 -39.24 10.78
C THR A 436 -34.44 -38.81 10.63
N SER A 437 -33.39 -39.37 11.23
CA SER A 437 -33.10 -40.15 12.44
C SER A 437 -31.70 -40.76 12.21
N GLU A 438 -30.75 -40.56 13.11
CA GLU A 438 -29.39 -41.12 13.00
C GLU A 438 -29.35 -42.62 13.35
N VAL A 439 -28.44 -43.39 12.73
CA VAL A 439 -28.00 -44.72 13.20
C VAL A 439 -26.50 -44.90 12.93
N PRO A 440 -25.65 -45.14 13.94
CA PRO A 440 -24.23 -45.48 13.75
C PRO A 440 -24.00 -47.00 13.59
N LEU A 441 -22.83 -47.38 13.06
CA LEU A 441 -22.36 -48.78 12.99
C LEU A 441 -21.01 -48.97 13.72
N PRO A 442 -20.72 -50.18 14.25
CA PRO A 442 -19.63 -50.40 15.21
C PRO A 442 -18.28 -50.78 14.57
N SER A 443 -17.26 -50.88 15.42
CA SER A 443 -15.87 -51.19 15.10
C SER A 443 -15.52 -52.70 15.23
N ASP A 444 -14.21 -52.99 15.18
CA ASP A 444 -13.52 -54.21 15.64
C ASP A 444 -13.44 -55.43 14.69
N ILE A 445 -12.31 -55.52 13.96
CA ILE A 445 -11.63 -56.80 13.70
C ILE A 445 -10.13 -56.61 13.95
N VAL A 446 -9.53 -57.49 14.77
CA VAL A 446 -8.09 -57.56 15.04
C VAL A 446 -7.47 -58.71 14.26
N SER A 447 -6.22 -58.58 13.80
CA SER A 447 -5.44 -59.67 13.19
C SER A 447 -3.92 -59.47 13.38
N PRO A 448 -3.10 -60.53 13.24
CA PRO A 448 -2.04 -60.78 14.22
C PRO A 448 -0.61 -60.37 13.81
N ASN A 449 0.26 -60.36 14.82
CA ASN A 449 1.68 -59.99 14.75
C ASN A 449 2.59 -61.24 14.56
N VAL A 450 3.51 -61.19 13.61
CA VAL A 450 4.62 -62.15 13.42
C VAL A 450 5.88 -61.35 13.06
N PRO A 451 7.03 -61.55 13.73
CA PRO A 451 8.18 -60.65 13.61
C PRO A 451 9.04 -60.91 12.37
N SER A 452 9.57 -59.84 11.78
CA SER A 452 10.73 -59.86 10.88
C SER A 452 11.73 -58.80 11.35
N ALA A 453 13.03 -59.08 11.22
CA ALA A 453 14.07 -58.26 11.82
C ALA A 453 14.48 -57.08 10.94
N GLU A 454 14.03 -55.87 11.29
CA GLU A 454 14.58 -54.64 10.70
C GLU A 454 16.00 -54.35 11.23
N PRO A 455 16.91 -53.80 10.39
CA PRO A 455 18.14 -53.20 10.90
C PRO A 455 17.79 -51.99 11.76
N ALA A 456 18.51 -51.79 12.88
CA ALA A 456 18.17 -50.82 13.92
C ALA A 456 17.77 -49.44 13.38
N ALA A 457 16.46 -49.18 13.33
CA ALA A 457 15.92 -47.96 12.77
C ALA A 457 16.37 -46.77 13.62
N LYS A 458 17.13 -45.85 13.02
CA LYS A 458 17.29 -44.50 13.58
C LYS A 458 15.89 -43.92 13.66
N THR A 459 15.36 -43.75 14.88
CA THR A 459 14.06 -43.12 15.11
C THR A 459 14.05 -41.77 14.41
N VAL A 460 13.11 -41.58 13.48
CA VAL A 460 12.95 -40.31 12.76
C VAL A 460 12.76 -39.21 13.82
N PRO A 461 13.64 -38.19 13.90
CA PRO A 461 13.54 -37.17 14.94
C PRO A 461 12.18 -36.45 14.89
N ASP A 462 11.61 -36.08 16.04
CA ASP A 462 10.30 -35.42 16.10
C ASP A 462 10.36 -33.92 15.74
N SER A 463 11.51 -33.27 15.92
CA SER A 463 11.75 -31.88 15.52
C SER A 463 12.07 -31.72 14.03
N ILE A 464 11.57 -30.64 13.42
CA ILE A 464 11.90 -30.27 12.03
C ILE A 464 13.39 -29.92 11.92
N GLU A 465 13.93 -29.21 12.91
CA GLU A 465 15.32 -28.79 13.02
C GLU A 465 16.27 -29.99 13.08
N GLU A 466 15.92 -31.02 13.85
CA GLU A 466 16.68 -32.28 13.92
C GLU A 466 16.62 -33.08 12.61
N ARG A 467 15.45 -33.15 11.96
CA ARG A 467 15.30 -33.77 10.63
C ARG A 467 16.14 -33.05 9.57
N MET A 468 16.11 -31.71 9.53
CA MET A 468 16.94 -30.91 8.62
C MET A 468 18.43 -31.08 8.88
N ARG A 469 18.86 -31.09 10.14
CA ARG A 469 20.27 -31.33 10.52
C ARG A 469 20.74 -32.70 10.02
N LEU A 470 19.94 -33.74 10.25
CA LEU A 470 20.24 -35.11 9.79
C LEU A 470 20.33 -35.21 8.25
N LEU A 471 19.52 -34.45 7.50
CA LEU A 471 19.67 -34.34 6.03
C LEU A 471 20.98 -33.66 5.61
N GLN A 472 21.44 -32.65 6.34
CA GLN A 472 22.73 -31.98 6.06
C GLN A 472 23.91 -32.89 6.39
N ASP A 473 23.88 -33.59 7.52
CA ASP A 473 24.94 -34.53 7.93
C ASP A 473 25.06 -35.67 6.89
N LEU A 474 23.94 -36.27 6.47
CA LEU A 474 23.90 -37.30 5.41
C LEU A 474 24.35 -36.78 4.02
N ALA A 475 24.17 -35.48 3.74
CA ALA A 475 24.66 -34.85 2.50
C ALA A 475 26.17 -34.56 2.54
N ALA A 476 26.71 -34.25 3.72
CA ALA A 476 28.13 -34.01 3.96
C ALA A 476 28.97 -35.31 3.93
N GLU A 477 28.38 -36.45 4.29
CA GLU A 477 29.04 -37.76 4.19
C GLU A 477 29.48 -38.07 2.74
N LYS A 478 30.80 -37.97 2.49
CA LYS A 478 31.42 -38.24 1.18
C LYS A 478 31.22 -39.66 0.66
N ASN A 479 30.83 -40.60 1.53
CA ASN A 479 30.54 -41.98 1.18
C ASN A 479 29.04 -42.27 0.94
N SER A 480 28.13 -41.32 1.18
CA SER A 480 26.69 -41.50 0.92
C SER A 480 26.43 -41.88 -0.54
N PRO A 481 25.70 -42.98 -0.82
CA PRO A 481 25.47 -43.44 -2.18
C PRO A 481 24.56 -42.48 -2.94
N ILE A 482 25.02 -42.00 -4.09
CA ILE A 482 24.19 -41.25 -5.04
C ILE A 482 23.55 -42.25 -6.03
N PRO A 483 22.21 -42.38 -6.09
CA PRO A 483 21.52 -43.22 -7.05
C PRO A 483 21.93 -42.90 -8.49
N ASN A 484 22.20 -43.92 -9.31
CA ASN A 484 22.65 -43.72 -10.68
C ASN A 484 21.60 -43.01 -11.56
N ALA A 485 20.31 -43.15 -11.24
CA ALA A 485 19.22 -42.40 -11.89
C ALA A 485 19.42 -40.88 -11.81
N TYR A 486 19.82 -40.37 -10.64
CA TYR A 486 19.95 -38.93 -10.39
C TYR A 486 21.19 -38.29 -11.03
N LYS A 487 22.17 -39.08 -11.47
CA LYS A 487 23.41 -38.55 -12.09
C LYS A 487 23.15 -37.99 -13.48
N ASN A 488 22.24 -38.63 -14.21
CA ASN A 488 21.93 -38.37 -15.62
C ASN A 488 20.65 -37.54 -15.84
N GLN A 489 19.85 -37.31 -14.80
CA GLN A 489 18.68 -36.43 -14.86
C GLN A 489 19.08 -34.95 -14.80
N ASP A 490 18.17 -34.10 -15.30
CA ASP A 490 18.23 -32.66 -15.05
C ASP A 490 18.02 -32.40 -13.55
N ILE A 491 18.83 -31.48 -13.00
CA ILE A 491 18.80 -31.11 -11.60
C ILE A 491 17.49 -30.40 -11.25
N ASP A 492 16.95 -29.59 -12.15
CA ASP A 492 15.74 -28.79 -11.90
C ASP A 492 14.50 -29.67 -11.86
N ILE A 493 14.40 -30.63 -12.80
CA ILE A 493 13.35 -31.66 -12.81
C ILE A 493 13.42 -32.48 -11.52
N LEU A 494 14.60 -33.01 -11.15
CA LEU A 494 14.75 -33.82 -9.93
C LEU A 494 14.42 -33.03 -8.65
N CYS A 495 14.86 -31.77 -8.55
CA CYS A 495 14.48 -30.88 -7.44
C CYS A 495 12.96 -30.73 -7.34
N GLN A 496 12.27 -30.52 -8.46
CA GLN A 496 10.84 -30.27 -8.49
C GLN A 496 10.00 -31.53 -8.24
N SER A 497 10.44 -32.71 -8.73
CA SER A 497 9.82 -34.00 -8.40
C SER A 497 9.95 -34.35 -6.91
N VAL A 498 11.14 -34.22 -6.32
CA VAL A 498 11.34 -34.47 -4.87
C VAL A 498 10.54 -33.48 -4.02
N HIS A 499 10.50 -32.20 -4.38
CA HIS A 499 9.66 -31.20 -3.69
C HIS A 499 8.17 -31.53 -3.76
N THR A 500 7.68 -31.96 -4.92
CA THR A 500 6.27 -32.33 -5.13
C THR A 500 5.90 -33.60 -4.36
N ALA A 501 6.77 -34.63 -4.37
CA ALA A 501 6.63 -35.85 -3.57
C ALA A 501 6.62 -35.54 -2.06
N LEU A 502 7.55 -34.71 -1.58
CA LEU A 502 7.61 -34.30 -0.17
C LEU A 502 6.33 -33.57 0.26
N LYS A 503 5.84 -32.63 -0.55
CA LYS A 503 4.57 -31.93 -0.32
C LYS A 503 3.35 -32.86 -0.40
N ALA A 504 3.42 -33.92 -1.21
CA ALA A 504 2.37 -34.93 -1.30
C ALA A 504 2.36 -35.91 -0.11
N ALA A 505 3.50 -36.17 0.53
CA ALA A 505 3.60 -36.95 1.76
C ALA A 505 3.21 -36.13 3.02
N LEU A 506 3.58 -34.85 3.07
CA LEU A 506 3.40 -33.96 4.22
C LEU A 506 2.08 -33.14 4.16
N ARG A 507 0.96 -33.77 3.76
CA ARG A 507 -0.34 -33.10 3.49
C ARG A 507 -1.11 -32.52 4.69
N THR A 508 -0.61 -32.63 5.92
CA THR A 508 -1.24 -32.05 7.12
C THR A 508 -0.73 -30.64 7.40
N GLU A 509 -1.58 -29.75 7.92
CA GLU A 509 -1.23 -28.34 8.19
C GLU A 509 0.04 -28.18 9.04
N ARG A 510 0.20 -29.07 10.03
CA ARG A 510 1.35 -29.10 10.94
C ARG A 510 2.69 -29.42 10.25
N ASN A 511 2.65 -29.98 9.04
CA ASN A 511 3.82 -30.42 8.29
C ASN A 511 4.13 -29.50 7.07
N LEU A 512 3.28 -28.52 6.75
CA LEU A 512 3.57 -27.54 5.69
C LEU A 512 4.78 -26.65 6.02
N GLN A 513 4.94 -26.28 7.31
CA GLN A 513 6.13 -25.57 7.79
C GLN A 513 7.43 -26.34 7.51
N GLU A 514 7.39 -27.67 7.55
CA GLU A 514 8.56 -28.51 7.24
C GLU A 514 8.90 -28.51 5.74
N VAL A 515 7.90 -28.55 4.86
CA VAL A 515 8.11 -28.39 3.41
C VAL A 515 8.76 -27.03 3.10
N GLU A 516 8.32 -25.96 3.77
CA GLU A 516 8.95 -24.64 3.63
C GLU A 516 10.40 -24.58 4.11
N VAL A 517 10.71 -25.15 5.28
CA VAL A 517 12.08 -25.18 5.82
C VAL A 517 12.98 -26.01 4.90
N TRP A 518 12.51 -27.16 4.43
CA TRP A 518 13.23 -27.98 3.46
C TRP A 518 13.48 -27.23 2.14
N ALA A 519 12.47 -26.52 1.61
CA ALA A 519 12.62 -25.72 0.39
C ALA A 519 13.64 -24.57 0.56
N LYS A 520 13.67 -23.92 1.74
CA LYS A 520 14.68 -22.92 2.10
C LYS A 520 16.10 -23.52 2.15
N HIS A 521 16.25 -24.76 2.65
CA HIS A 521 17.51 -25.49 2.60
C HIS A 521 17.92 -25.89 1.17
N LEU A 522 16.99 -26.40 0.34
CA LEU A 522 17.24 -26.71 -1.07
C LEU A 522 17.72 -25.47 -1.85
N PHE A 523 17.06 -24.33 -1.65
CA PHE A 523 17.42 -23.06 -2.29
C PHE A 523 18.82 -22.59 -1.86
N ARG A 524 19.16 -22.69 -0.56
CA ARG A 524 20.52 -22.40 -0.05
C ARG A 524 21.59 -23.27 -0.71
N ILE A 525 21.31 -24.56 -0.94
CA ILE A 525 22.25 -25.48 -1.62
C ILE A 525 22.43 -25.07 -3.08
N ARG A 526 21.34 -24.77 -3.81
CA ARG A 526 21.39 -24.33 -5.22
C ARG A 526 22.15 -23.00 -5.38
N GLY A 527 21.88 -22.00 -4.54
CA GLY A 527 22.63 -20.73 -4.53
C GLY A 527 24.11 -20.95 -4.21
N GLY A 528 24.41 -21.80 -3.22
CA GLY A 528 25.78 -22.18 -2.89
C GLY A 528 26.50 -22.97 -3.99
N MET A 529 25.79 -23.66 -4.89
CA MET A 529 26.42 -24.26 -6.09
C MET A 529 26.87 -23.20 -7.10
N MET A 530 26.08 -22.14 -7.32
CA MET A 530 26.52 -21.00 -8.15
C MET A 530 27.76 -20.31 -7.57
N ALA A 531 27.78 -20.14 -6.24
CA ALA A 531 28.93 -19.63 -5.50
C ALA A 531 30.09 -20.65 -5.32
N LYS A 532 30.01 -21.85 -5.93
CA LYS A 532 30.97 -22.97 -5.82
C LYS A 532 31.24 -23.50 -4.40
N ARG A 533 30.38 -23.15 -3.43
CA ARG A 533 30.41 -23.59 -2.02
C ARG A 533 29.87 -25.01 -1.83
N PHE A 534 28.96 -25.45 -2.69
CA PHE A 534 28.48 -26.84 -2.76
C PHE A 534 28.74 -27.44 -4.14
N SER A 535 28.91 -28.77 -4.20
CA SER A 535 29.04 -29.54 -5.45
C SER A 535 27.69 -30.09 -5.92
N LYS A 536 27.57 -30.45 -7.21
CA LYS A 536 26.41 -31.22 -7.73
C LYS A 536 26.18 -32.48 -6.88
N ASP A 537 27.25 -33.18 -6.54
CA ASP A 537 27.23 -34.35 -5.66
C ASP A 537 26.57 -34.10 -4.30
N TYR A 538 26.83 -32.96 -3.66
CA TYR A 538 26.23 -32.62 -2.36
C TYR A 538 24.71 -32.44 -2.49
N LEU A 539 24.25 -31.73 -3.54
CA LEU A 539 22.82 -31.59 -3.83
C LEU A 539 22.16 -32.95 -4.12
N LEU A 540 22.80 -33.83 -4.90
CA LEU A 540 22.25 -35.16 -5.18
C LEU A 540 22.18 -36.05 -3.92
N ARG A 541 23.14 -35.93 -2.98
CA ARG A 541 23.07 -36.61 -1.68
C ARG A 541 21.94 -36.06 -0.82
N PHE A 542 21.77 -34.74 -0.75
CA PHE A 542 20.68 -34.09 0.00
C PHE A 542 19.30 -34.52 -0.51
N LEU A 543 19.11 -34.55 -1.84
CA LEU A 543 17.88 -35.04 -2.46
C LEU A 543 17.66 -36.54 -2.18
N SER A 544 18.69 -37.38 -2.30
CA SER A 544 18.59 -38.81 -1.97
C SER A 544 18.32 -39.07 -0.49
N ALA A 545 18.92 -38.29 0.42
CA ALA A 545 18.67 -38.35 1.85
C ALA A 545 17.24 -37.94 2.19
N THR A 546 16.69 -36.95 1.47
CA THR A 546 15.28 -36.55 1.58
C THR A 546 14.36 -37.71 1.19
N VAL A 547 14.60 -38.34 0.04
CA VAL A 547 13.79 -39.47 -0.44
C VAL A 547 13.80 -40.62 0.55
N MET A 548 14.97 -40.98 1.09
CA MET A 548 15.09 -42.03 2.11
C MET A 548 14.43 -41.66 3.45
N LEU A 549 14.60 -40.42 3.94
CA LEU A 549 14.09 -40.00 5.25
C LEU A 549 12.55 -39.93 5.28
N TYR A 550 11.94 -39.42 4.22
CA TYR A 550 10.48 -39.29 4.10
C TYR A 550 9.83 -40.46 3.33
N LYS A 551 10.60 -41.51 2.97
CA LYS A 551 10.15 -42.70 2.23
C LYS A 551 9.39 -42.37 0.93
N LEU A 552 9.94 -41.45 0.14
CA LEU A 552 9.27 -40.88 -1.05
C LEU A 552 9.33 -41.76 -2.30
N ASP A 553 9.97 -42.93 -2.24
CA ASP A 553 10.26 -43.77 -3.41
C ASP A 553 9.01 -44.10 -4.25
N SER A 554 7.86 -44.36 -3.61
CA SER A 554 6.60 -44.64 -4.30
C SER A 554 6.10 -43.47 -5.16
N PHE A 555 6.27 -42.23 -4.69
CA PHE A 555 5.82 -41.03 -5.41
C PHE A 555 6.72 -40.68 -6.61
N LEU A 556 7.97 -41.16 -6.62
CA LEU A 556 8.96 -40.94 -7.67
C LEU A 556 8.99 -42.06 -8.73
N THR A 557 8.15 -43.09 -8.58
CA THR A 557 7.93 -44.14 -9.58
C THR A 557 6.60 -44.01 -10.33
N GLU A 558 5.71 -43.11 -9.89
CA GLU A 558 4.36 -42.92 -10.45
C GLU A 558 4.21 -41.64 -11.30
N ASN A 559 5.28 -40.84 -11.44
CA ASN A 559 5.34 -39.59 -12.23
C ASN A 559 6.65 -39.52 -13.04
#